data_AF-A0A1E5Q9S6-F1
#
_entry.id   AF-A0A1E5Q9S6-F1
#
_cell.length_a   1.000
_cell.length_b   1.000
_cell.length_c   1.000
_cell.angle_alpha   90.00
_cell.angle_beta   90.00
_cell.angle_gamma   90.00
#
_symmetry.space_group_name_H-M   'P 1'
#
loop_
_entity.id
_entity.type
_entity.pdbx_description
1 polymer ?
#
loop_
_entity_poly.entity_id
_entity_poly.type
_entity_poly.pdbx_seq_one_letter_code
_entity_poly.pdbx_strand_id
1 'polypeptide(L)'
;MTDMETPEGKSPAKDDPVAVAILGALANVSSLSFKDIAVHIAEHRRRPKDGPELWKRYLNAVKQQAVFLARQGRVEIIRKGEVADPNDFKGIVRLRLAQKKPK
;
A
#
# COMPACT_ATOMS: atom_id res chain seq x y z
N MET A 1 -18.01 -16.61 -24.67
CA MET A 1 -17.95 -15.16 -24.42
C MET A 1 -16.87 -14.97 -23.38
N THR A 2 -15.75 -14.37 -23.79
CA THR A 2 -14.47 -14.15 -23.08
C THR A 2 -14.28 -14.89 -21.75
N ASP A 3 -13.57 -16.00 -21.89
CA ASP A 3 -12.78 -16.70 -20.86
C ASP A 3 -11.74 -15.78 -20.21
N MET A 4 -11.25 -16.22 -19.05
CA MET A 4 -10.10 -15.72 -18.27
C MET A 4 -10.43 -14.88 -17.04
N GLU A 5 -11.06 -15.56 -16.09
CA GLU A 5 -10.60 -15.56 -14.70
C GLU A 5 -9.06 -15.59 -14.64
N THR A 6 -8.44 -14.62 -13.96
CA THR A 6 -7.06 -14.77 -13.45
C THR A 6 -7.05 -14.52 -11.95
N PRO A 7 -7.46 -15.50 -11.13
CA PRO A 7 -7.25 -15.46 -9.69
C PRO A 7 -6.00 -16.26 -9.37
N GLU A 8 -4.79 -15.73 -9.54
CA GLU A 8 -3.63 -16.45 -9.01
C GLU A 8 -2.40 -15.58 -8.72
N GLY A 9 -2.08 -15.51 -7.43
CA GLY A 9 -0.92 -14.86 -6.87
C GLY A 9 -0.79 -15.12 -5.36
N LYS A 10 -1.25 -16.28 -4.89
CA LYS A 10 -1.04 -16.72 -3.50
C LYS A 10 0.20 -17.61 -3.51
N SER A 11 1.36 -17.05 -3.16
CA SER A 11 2.58 -17.80 -2.85
C SER A 11 3.09 -17.38 -1.47
N PRO A 12 3.68 -18.32 -0.69
CA PRO A 12 3.64 -18.28 0.75
C PRO A 12 4.88 -17.61 1.37
N ALA A 13 4.68 -16.97 2.52
CA ALA A 13 5.71 -16.67 3.53
C ALA A 13 6.96 -15.87 3.09
N LYS A 14 6.76 -14.79 2.32
CA LYS A 14 7.45 -13.51 2.51
C LYS A 14 6.41 -12.43 2.23
N ASP A 15 6.37 -11.39 3.03
CA ASP A 15 5.35 -10.35 3.01
C ASP A 15 5.00 -9.92 1.57
N ASP A 16 3.72 -9.63 1.31
CA ASP A 16 3.24 -9.18 -0.01
C ASP A 16 4.23 -8.20 -0.65
N PRO A 17 4.62 -8.33 -1.92
CA PRO A 17 5.63 -7.45 -2.53
C PRO A 17 5.21 -5.98 -2.48
N VAL A 18 3.90 -5.72 -2.47
CA VAL A 18 3.32 -4.39 -2.22
C VAL A 18 3.55 -3.95 -0.77
N ALA A 19 3.37 -4.83 0.21
CA ALA A 19 3.64 -4.54 1.62
C ALA A 19 5.12 -4.26 1.86
N VAL A 20 6.03 -5.06 1.30
CA VAL A 20 7.48 -4.82 1.37
C VAL A 20 7.83 -3.47 0.76
N ALA A 21 7.25 -3.13 -0.39
CA ALA A 21 7.49 -1.85 -1.03
C ALA A 21 6.91 -0.67 -0.21
N ILE A 22 5.73 -0.82 0.41
CA ILE A 22 5.18 0.19 1.34
C ILE A 22 6.16 0.42 2.50
N LEU A 23 6.60 -0.65 3.16
CA LEU A 23 7.51 -0.57 4.30
C LEU A 23 8.87 0.01 3.91
N GLY A 24 9.42 -0.40 2.76
CA GLY A 24 10.68 0.13 2.23
C GLY A 24 10.58 1.60 1.83
N ALA A 25 9.46 2.01 1.23
CA ALA A 25 9.21 3.41 0.90
C ALA A 25 9.12 4.26 2.17
N LEU A 26 8.47 3.74 3.23
CA LEU A 26 8.37 4.41 4.53
C LEU A 26 9.65 4.32 5.40
N ALA A 27 10.61 3.45 5.07
CA ALA A 27 11.83 3.28 5.87
C ALA A 27 12.75 4.51 5.82
N ASN A 28 12.72 5.25 4.71
CA ASN A 28 13.58 6.42 4.48
C ASN A 28 12.87 7.76 4.68
N VAL A 29 11.56 7.73 4.97
CA VAL A 29 10.72 8.94 5.03
C VAL A 29 9.77 8.85 6.21
N SER A 30 9.53 9.97 6.86
CA SER A 30 8.71 9.99 8.09
C SER A 30 7.23 9.69 7.81
N SER A 31 6.73 10.04 6.63
CA SER A 31 5.35 9.75 6.21
C SER A 31 5.15 9.90 4.70
N LEU A 32 4.36 9.04 4.06
CA LEU A 32 3.99 9.14 2.63
C LEU A 32 2.49 9.09 2.41
N SER A 33 1.99 9.65 1.31
CA SER A 33 0.60 9.42 0.92
C SER A 33 0.44 8.12 0.13
N PHE A 34 -0.78 7.57 0.12
CA PHE A 34 -1.13 6.37 -0.66
C PHE A 34 -0.81 6.52 -2.14
N LYS A 35 -1.00 7.73 -2.69
CA LYS A 35 -0.71 8.04 -4.09
C LYS A 35 0.79 7.93 -4.36
N ASP A 36 1.64 8.56 -3.55
CA ASP A 36 3.09 8.48 -3.69
C ASP A 36 3.60 7.04 -3.65
N ILE A 37 3.09 6.25 -2.69
CA ILE A 37 3.48 4.84 -2.60
C ILE A 37 3.01 4.05 -3.83
N ALA A 38 1.78 4.28 -4.29
CA ALA A 38 1.25 3.62 -5.49
C ALA A 38 2.03 4.01 -6.75
N VAL A 39 2.41 5.28 -6.90
CA VAL A 39 3.25 5.76 -8.01
C VAL A 39 4.63 5.13 -7.93
N HIS A 40 5.28 5.16 -6.77
CA HIS A 40 6.59 4.56 -6.56
C HIS A 40 6.60 3.07 -6.92
N ILE A 41 5.60 2.31 -6.47
CA ILE A 41 5.45 0.88 -6.81
C ILE A 41 5.18 0.71 -8.31
N ALA A 42 4.30 1.52 -8.88
CA ALA A 42 3.96 1.45 -10.30
C ALA A 42 5.16 1.77 -11.17
N GLU A 43 6.00 2.75 -10.82
CA GLU A 43 7.23 3.07 -11.54
C GLU A 43 8.25 1.94 -11.45
N HIS A 44 8.47 1.38 -10.26
CA HIS A 44 9.39 0.26 -10.05
C HIS A 44 8.96 -1.03 -10.77
N ARG A 45 7.65 -1.19 -11.02
CA ARG A 45 7.06 -2.35 -11.71
C ARG A 45 6.64 -2.07 -13.15
N ARG A 46 6.79 -0.83 -13.63
CA ARG A 46 6.30 -0.41 -14.94
C ARG A 46 6.98 -1.24 -16.02
N ARG A 47 6.19 -1.97 -16.82
CA ARG A 47 6.68 -2.59 -18.05
C ARG A 47 6.35 -1.69 -19.24
N PRO A 48 7.08 -1.83 -20.37
CA PRO A 48 6.79 -1.06 -21.58
C PRO A 48 5.37 -1.29 -22.16
N LYS A 49 4.68 -2.35 -21.72
CA LYS A 49 3.30 -2.68 -22.11
C LYS A 49 2.23 -2.05 -21.21
N ASP A 50 2.62 -1.47 -20.07
CA ASP A 50 1.68 -0.92 -19.11
C ASP A 50 1.33 0.54 -19.46
N GLY A 51 0.03 0.83 -19.50
CA GLY A 51 -0.49 2.16 -19.76
C GLY A 51 -0.27 3.15 -18.59
N PRO A 52 -0.52 4.45 -18.83
CA PRO A 52 -0.28 5.52 -17.85
C PRO A 52 -1.14 5.44 -16.58
N GLU A 53 -2.12 4.54 -16.53
CA GLU A 53 -3.05 4.36 -15.41
C GLU A 53 -2.69 3.18 -14.49
N LEU A 54 -1.55 2.53 -14.70
CA LEU A 54 -1.07 1.42 -13.89
C LEU A 54 -1.12 1.72 -12.38
N TRP A 55 -0.76 2.95 -12.00
CA TRP A 55 -0.81 3.43 -10.62
C TRP A 55 -2.21 3.35 -9.99
N LYS A 56 -3.31 3.45 -10.76
CA LYS A 56 -4.68 3.33 -10.21
C LYS A 56 -4.98 1.91 -9.71
N ARG A 57 -4.48 0.88 -10.42
CA ARG A 57 -4.61 -0.53 -9.98
C ARG A 57 -3.80 -0.77 -8.72
N TYR A 58 -2.56 -0.27 -8.68
CA TYR A 58 -1.73 -0.34 -7.49
C TYR A 58 -2.31 0.48 -6.33
N LEU A 59 -3.03 1.57 -6.58
CA LEU A 59 -3.65 2.37 -5.52
C LEU A 59 -4.69 1.56 -4.73
N ASN A 60 -5.50 0.72 -5.39
CA ASN A 60 -6.40 -0.19 -4.70
C ASN A 60 -5.65 -1.27 -3.90
N ALA A 61 -4.62 -1.88 -4.50
CA ALA A 61 -3.79 -2.87 -3.80
C ALA A 61 -3.05 -2.27 -2.58
N VAL A 62 -2.48 -1.07 -2.73
CA VAL A 62 -1.80 -0.33 -1.65
C VAL A 62 -2.78 0.04 -0.55
N LYS A 63 -4.02 0.45 -0.88
CA LYS A 63 -5.05 0.67 0.13
C LYS A 63 -5.33 -0.59 0.94
N GLN A 64 -5.60 -1.71 0.26
CA GLN A 64 -5.87 -2.98 0.94
C GLN A 64 -4.70 -3.41 1.83
N GLN A 65 -3.46 -3.30 1.34
CA GLN A 65 -2.30 -3.68 2.14
C GLN A 65 -1.96 -2.70 3.25
N ALA A 66 -2.17 -1.41 3.06
CA ALA A 66 -2.05 -0.43 4.12
C ALA A 66 -3.06 -0.71 5.25
N VAL A 67 -4.32 -1.04 4.92
CA VAL A 67 -5.33 -1.48 5.89
C VAL A 67 -4.83 -2.70 6.66
N PHE A 68 -4.32 -3.71 5.95
CA PHE A 68 -3.83 -4.95 6.54
C PHE A 68 -2.65 -4.71 7.48
N LEU A 69 -1.64 -3.98 7.02
CA LEU A 69 -0.47 -3.61 7.82
C LEU A 69 -0.85 -2.76 9.04
N ALA A 70 -1.83 -1.87 8.90
CA ALA A 70 -2.30 -1.06 10.01
C ALA A 70 -3.07 -1.89 11.04
N ARG A 71 -3.89 -2.85 10.60
CA ARG A 71 -4.53 -3.83 11.49
C ARG A 71 -3.50 -4.71 12.22
N GLN A 72 -2.37 -5.01 11.58
CA GLN A 72 -1.23 -5.69 12.21
C GLN A 72 -0.39 -4.80 13.12
N GLY A 73 -0.68 -3.50 13.21
CA GLY A 73 0.12 -2.55 13.99
C GLY A 73 1.52 -2.30 13.43
N ARG A 74 1.73 -2.53 12.12
CA ARG A 74 3.00 -2.29 11.41
C ARG A 74 3.08 -0.91 10.76
N VAL A 75 1.94 -0.33 10.39
CA VAL A 75 1.86 1.06 9.90
C VAL A 75 0.74 1.80 10.61
N GLU A 76 0.88 3.11 10.75
CA GLU A 76 -0.17 3.98 11.27
C GLU A 76 -0.60 4.95 10.18
N ILE A 77 -1.90 5.21 10.12
CA ILE A 77 -2.48 6.10 9.12
C ILE A 77 -2.81 7.39 9.82
N ILE A 78 -2.14 8.48 9.44
CA ILE A 78 -2.28 9.80 10.02
C ILE A 78 -3.13 10.67 9.12
N ARG A 79 -4.14 11.31 9.69
CA ARG A 79 -5.00 12.30 9.06
C ARG A 79 -5.03 13.56 9.92
N LYS A 80 -4.59 14.69 9.37
CA LYS A 80 -4.55 15.99 10.09
C LYS A 80 -3.90 15.94 11.48
N GLY A 81 -2.93 15.04 11.68
CA GLY A 81 -2.22 14.88 12.96
C GLY A 81 -2.77 13.79 13.88
N GLU A 82 -3.95 13.23 13.58
CA GLU A 82 -4.54 12.13 14.35
C GLU A 82 -4.38 10.79 13.65
N VAL A 83 -4.26 9.71 14.41
CA VAL A 83 -4.28 8.35 13.86
C VAL A 83 -5.71 8.06 13.39
N ALA A 84 -5.90 8.01 12.07
CA ALA A 84 -7.15 7.65 11.45
C ALA A 84 -7.28 6.13 11.32
N ASP A 85 -8.51 5.65 11.44
CA ASP A 85 -8.82 4.23 11.37
C ASP A 85 -8.39 3.59 10.04
N PRO A 86 -7.80 2.37 10.08
CA PRO A 86 -7.41 1.58 8.92
C PRO A 86 -8.51 1.34 7.89
N ASN A 87 -9.78 1.57 8.21
CA ASN A 87 -10.92 1.15 7.39
C ASN A 87 -11.80 2.31 6.90
N ASP A 88 -11.64 3.52 7.47
CA ASP A 88 -12.42 4.71 7.10
C ASP A 88 -11.52 5.94 6.93
N PHE A 89 -10.70 5.94 5.88
CA PHE A 89 -10.00 7.14 5.43
C PHE A 89 -10.55 7.62 4.10
N LYS A 90 -11.15 8.80 4.16
CA LYS A 90 -11.52 9.58 2.97
C LYS A 90 -10.62 10.80 2.86
N GLY A 91 -10.00 10.96 1.69
CA GLY A 91 -9.16 12.13 1.35
C GLY A 91 -7.66 11.87 1.45
N ILE A 92 -6.90 12.96 1.62
CA ILE A 92 -5.43 12.91 1.72
C ILE A 92 -5.05 12.42 3.11
N VAL A 93 -4.59 11.19 3.18
CA VAL A 93 -4.06 10.55 4.37
C VAL A 93 -2.60 10.17 4.17
N ARG A 94 -1.86 10.15 5.27
CA ARG A 94 -0.44 9.82 5.28
C ARG A 94 -0.22 8.52 6.04
N LEU A 95 0.59 7.64 5.50
CA LEU A 95 1.07 6.43 6.14
C LEU A 95 2.40 6.75 6.82
N ARG A 96 2.60 6.23 8.03
CA ARG A 96 3.88 6.19 8.72
C ARG A 96 4.19 4.77 9.19
N LEU A 97 5.46 4.45 9.39
CA LEU A 97 5.82 3.21 10.08
C LEU A 97 5.27 3.26 11.50
N ALA A 98 4.55 2.21 11.90
CA ALA A 98 4.12 2.07 13.27
C ALA A 98 5.35 1.70 14.09
N GLN A 99 5.74 2.61 14.98
CA GLN A 99 6.92 2.43 15.81
C GLN A 99 6.49 1.60 17.02
N LYS A 100 6.08 0.35 16.77
CA LYS A 100 5.89 -0.72 17.74
C LYS A 100 5.26 -0.25 19.07
N LYS A 101 3.92 -0.20 19.15
CA LYS A 101 3.24 -0.50 20.42
C LYS A 101 2.92 -1.99 20.43
N PRO A 102 3.72 -2.84 21.08
CA PRO A 102 3.24 -4.18 21.39
C PRO A 102 2.07 -4.01 22.37
N LYS A 103 0.95 -4.66 22.08
CA LYS A 103 -0.09 -4.89 23.08
C LYS A 103 -0.06 -6.38 23.42
#